data_AF-A0A2J7ZS27-F1
#
_entry.id   AF-A0A2J7ZS27-F1
#
_cell.length_a   1.000
_cell.length_b   1.000
_cell.length_c   1.000
_cell.angle_alpha   90.00
_cell.angle_beta   90.00
_cell.angle_gamma   90.00
#
_symmetry.space_group_name_H-M   'P 1'
#
loop_
_entity.id
_entity.type
_entity.pdbx_description
1 polymer ?
#
loop_
_entity_poly.entity_id
_entity_poly.type
_entity_poly.pdbx_seq_one_letter_code
_entity_poly.pdbx_strand_id
1 'polypeptide(L)'
;MSFQIYRNTSVGESLMETIEQLAEEGKLPEEVAMAVLKQFDTSMSEAIKKFVVGKATMKANMKTYHYYENVWTFSLENVEFKLNSGGAGSMSSAQNMMANTAKIVVVDAKLGETV
;
A
#
# COMPACT_ATOMS: atom_id res chain seq x y z
N MET A 1 14.02 6.18 -5.46
CA MET A 1 13.56 6.24 -4.05
C MET A 1 12.55 5.11 -3.81
N SER A 2 12.58 4.39 -2.68
CA SER A 2 11.64 3.28 -2.42
C SER A 2 10.44 3.78 -1.61
N PHE A 3 9.22 3.34 -1.96
CA PHE A 3 8.01 3.79 -1.28
C PHE A 3 7.87 3.09 0.08
N GLN A 4 8.05 3.84 1.17
CA GLN A 4 7.89 3.32 2.54
C GLN A 4 6.41 3.13 2.95
N ILE A 5 5.46 3.62 2.15
CA ILE A 5 4.02 3.52 2.44
C ILE A 5 3.56 2.08 2.69
N TYR A 6 4.20 1.10 2.05
CA TYR A 6 3.82 -0.30 2.18
C TYR A 6 4.23 -0.92 3.52
N ARG A 7 5.03 -0.24 4.34
CA ARG A 7 5.36 -0.70 5.70
C ARG A 7 4.13 -0.72 6.61
N ASN A 8 3.18 0.18 6.41
CA ASN A 8 1.92 0.23 7.17
C ASN A 8 0.84 -0.70 6.59
N THR A 9 1.22 -1.71 5.81
CA THR A 9 0.32 -2.78 5.39
C THR A 9 0.48 -3.95 6.34
N SER A 10 -0.49 -4.86 6.43
CA SER A 10 -0.39 -6.01 7.33
C SER A 10 0.88 -6.84 7.12
N VAL A 11 1.36 -6.99 5.88
CA VAL A 11 2.62 -7.68 5.60
C VAL A 11 3.84 -6.89 6.09
N GLY A 12 3.81 -5.57 5.92
CA GLY A 12 4.87 -4.68 6.42
C GLY A 12 4.91 -4.61 7.94
N GLU A 13 3.76 -4.53 8.59
CA GLU A 13 3.61 -4.53 10.05
C GLU A 13 4.14 -5.83 10.65
N SER A 14 3.73 -6.98 10.12
CA SER A 14 4.26 -8.28 10.59
C SER A 14 5.77 -8.42 10.38
N LEU A 15 6.32 -7.86 9.31
CA LEU A 15 7.77 -7.82 9.10
C LEU A 15 8.45 -6.93 10.16
N MET A 16 7.92 -5.75 10.44
CA MET A 16 8.46 -4.84 11.45
C MET A 16 8.42 -5.46 12.84
N GLU A 17 7.28 -6.05 13.24
CA GLU A 17 7.14 -6.78 14.50
C GLU A 17 8.20 -7.89 14.65
N THR A 18 8.45 -8.64 13.58
CA THR A 18 9.47 -9.70 13.58
C THR A 18 10.88 -9.13 13.71
N ILE A 19 11.18 -8.04 13.01
CA ILE A 19 12.48 -7.35 13.07
C ILE A 19 12.73 -6.81 14.48
N GLU A 20 11.72 -6.18 15.10
CA GLU A 20 11.77 -5.65 16.45
C GLU A 20 12.06 -6.76 17.46
N GLN A 21 11.33 -7.88 17.39
CA GLN A 21 11.57 -9.02 18.25
C GLN A 21 13.01 -9.56 18.12
N LEU A 22 13.52 -9.72 16.90
CA LEU A 22 14.89 -10.21 16.68
C LEU A 22 15.96 -9.23 17.17
N ALA A 23 15.68 -7.92 17.11
CA ALA A 23 16.56 -6.90 17.65
C ALA A 23 16.58 -6.92 19.19
N GLU A 24 15.42 -7.07 19.84
CA GLU A 24 15.30 -7.22 21.30
C GLU A 24 16.04 -8.46 21.82
N GLU A 25 16.00 -9.56 21.06
CA GLU A 25 16.75 -10.78 21.37
C GLU A 25 18.27 -10.65 21.11
N GLY A 26 18.75 -9.51 20.60
CA GLY A 26 20.14 -9.27 20.25
C GLY A 26 20.62 -10.08 19.03
N LYS A 27 19.70 -10.66 18.26
CA LYS A 27 19.98 -11.51 17.10
C LYS A 27 20.11 -10.71 15.80
N LEU A 28 19.58 -9.49 15.78
CA LEU A 28 19.57 -8.64 14.60
C LEU A 28 20.13 -7.24 14.93
N PRO A 29 21.32 -6.90 14.41
CA PRO A 29 21.85 -5.54 14.53
C PRO A 29 20.94 -4.52 13.80
N GLU A 30 20.87 -3.30 14.33
CA GLU A 30 20.04 -2.22 13.80
C GLU A 30 20.35 -1.92 12.32
N GLU A 31 21.62 -1.91 11.94
CA GLU A 31 22.04 -1.69 10.55
C GLU A 31 21.44 -2.73 9.59
N VAL A 32 21.35 -3.99 10.02
CA VAL A 32 20.78 -5.08 9.22
C VAL A 32 19.26 -4.95 9.16
N ALA A 33 18.61 -4.62 10.28
CA ALA A 33 17.16 -4.34 10.32
C ALA A 33 16.77 -3.26 9.31
N MET A 34 17.50 -2.14 9.28
CA MET A 34 17.29 -1.06 8.32
C MET A 34 17.49 -1.52 6.87
N ALA A 35 18.52 -2.34 6.62
CA ALA A 35 18.78 -2.90 5.29
C ALA A 35 17.64 -3.81 4.81
N VAL A 36 17.08 -4.65 5.69
CA VAL A 36 15.91 -5.50 5.40
C VAL A 36 14.69 -4.66 5.05
N LEU A 37 14.40 -3.61 5.83
CA LEU A 37 13.26 -2.72 5.55
C LEU A 37 13.41 -1.98 4.21
N LYS A 38 14.62 -1.52 3.88
CA LYS A 38 14.90 -0.89 2.58
C LYS A 38 14.72 -1.88 1.42
N GLN A 39 15.15 -3.13 1.62
CA GLN A 39 14.95 -4.18 0.63
C GLN A 39 13.45 -4.51 0.46
N PHE A 40 12.69 -4.56 1.56
CA PHE A 40 11.24 -4.73 1.52
C PHE A 40 10.55 -3.64 0.70
N ASP A 41 10.87 -2.36 0.93
CA ASP A 41 10.25 -1.25 0.18
C ASP A 41 10.44 -1.40 -1.34
N THR A 42 11.64 -1.85 -1.74
CA THR A 42 12.01 -2.06 -3.14
C THR A 42 11.26 -3.25 -3.72
N SER A 43 11.36 -4.42 -3.06
CA SER A 43 10.74 -5.66 -3.51
C SER A 43 9.21 -5.57 -3.57
N MET A 44 8.57 -4.90 -2.61
CA MET A 44 7.12 -4.72 -2.61
C MET A 44 6.66 -3.85 -3.79
N SER A 45 7.36 -2.74 -4.03
CA SER A 45 7.06 -1.83 -5.14
C SER A 45 7.19 -2.53 -6.50
N GLU A 46 8.24 -3.34 -6.69
CA GLU A 46 8.45 -4.13 -7.89
C GLU A 46 7.40 -5.24 -8.04
N ALA A 47 7.07 -5.94 -6.96
CA ALA A 47 6.10 -7.02 -6.97
C ALA A 47 4.71 -6.53 -7.38
N ILE A 48 4.26 -5.40 -6.84
CA ILE A 48 2.97 -4.80 -7.20
C ILE A 48 2.96 -4.43 -8.69
N LYS A 49 4.01 -3.77 -9.19
CA LYS A 49 4.10 -3.37 -10.61
C LYS A 49 4.12 -4.56 -11.56
N LYS A 50 4.81 -5.65 -11.18
CA LYS A 50 5.06 -6.79 -12.07
C LYS A 50 3.95 -7.83 -12.05
N PHE A 51 3.37 -8.10 -10.88
CA PHE A 51 2.48 -9.24 -10.69
C PHE A 51 1.01 -8.86 -10.53
N VAL A 52 0.68 -7.62 -10.16
CA VAL A 52 -0.72 -7.20 -9.99
C VAL A 52 -1.29 -6.73 -11.32
N VAL A 53 -2.14 -7.56 -11.90
CA VAL A 53 -2.88 -7.25 -13.14
C VAL A 53 -4.31 -6.79 -12.90
N GLY A 54 -4.82 -6.96 -11.67
CA GLY A 54 -6.20 -6.67 -11.33
C GLY A 54 -6.55 -5.20 -11.48
N LYS A 55 -7.78 -4.92 -11.91
CA LYS A 55 -8.33 -3.56 -12.03
C LYS A 55 -9.43 -3.35 -11.00
N ALA A 56 -9.34 -2.27 -10.24
CA ALA A 56 -10.37 -1.88 -9.29
C ALA A 56 -11.00 -0.54 -9.68
N THR A 57 -12.28 -0.36 -9.34
CA THR A 57 -12.95 0.95 -9.34
C THR A 57 -13.58 1.18 -7.98
N MET A 58 -13.58 2.44 -7.54
CA MET A 58 -14.15 2.83 -6.27
C MET A 58 -15.17 3.95 -6.48
N LYS A 59 -16.29 3.88 -5.75
CA LYS A 59 -17.26 4.98 -5.60
C LYS A 59 -17.45 5.24 -4.12
N ALA A 60 -17.52 6.51 -3.71
CA ALA A 60 -17.66 6.87 -2.31
C ALA A 60 -18.16 8.30 -2.15
N ASN A 61 -18.64 8.62 -0.95
CA ASN A 61 -18.81 9.99 -0.48
C ASN A 61 -17.50 10.46 0.17
N MET A 62 -17.01 11.62 -0.23
CA MET A 62 -15.80 12.21 0.36
C MET A 62 -16.16 12.99 1.63
N LYS A 63 -15.55 12.63 2.76
CA LYS A 63 -15.71 13.35 4.03
C LYS A 63 -14.69 14.47 4.14
N THR A 64 -13.41 14.13 4.01
CA THR A 64 -12.28 15.07 4.07
C THR A 64 -11.18 14.61 3.13
N TYR A 65 -10.36 15.56 2.66
CA TYR A 65 -9.13 15.28 1.92
C TYR A 65 -8.00 16.18 2.41
N HIS A 66 -6.77 15.71 2.28
CA HIS A 66 -5.56 16.46 2.58
C HIS A 66 -4.50 16.11 1.54
N TYR A 67 -3.80 17.13 1.05
CA TYR A 67 -2.59 16.98 0.24
C TYR A 67 -1.43 17.69 0.93
N TYR A 68 -0.35 16.96 1.17
CA TYR A 68 0.89 17.48 1.76
C TYR A 68 2.08 16.64 1.26
N GLU A 69 3.18 17.29 0.89
CA GLU A 69 4.43 16.65 0.43
C GLU A 69 4.23 15.52 -0.60
N ASN A 70 3.43 15.76 -1.64
CA ASN A 70 3.13 14.78 -2.70
C ASN A 70 2.38 13.52 -2.24
N VAL A 71 1.76 13.58 -1.05
CA VAL A 71 0.87 12.55 -0.53
C VAL A 71 -0.54 13.08 -0.44
N TRP A 72 -1.47 12.38 -1.09
CA TRP A 72 -2.90 12.57 -0.93
C TRP A 72 -3.43 11.62 0.14
N THR A 73 -4.26 12.13 1.04
CA THR A 73 -5.02 11.34 2.01
C THR A 73 -6.50 11.68 1.90
N PHE A 74 -7.34 10.68 1.70
CA PHE A 74 -8.79 10.81 1.63
C PHE A 74 -9.44 10.02 2.76
N SER A 75 -10.44 10.63 3.41
CA SER A 75 -11.36 9.94 4.32
C SER A 75 -12.72 9.87 3.66
N LEU A 76 -13.22 8.65 3.49
CA LEU A 76 -14.38 8.33 2.67
C LEU A 76 -15.46 7.64 3.50
N GLU A 77 -16.72 7.85 3.11
CA GLU A 77 -17.91 7.19 3.67
C GLU A 77 -18.72 6.53 2.56
N ASN A 78 -19.49 5.48 2.89
CA ASN A 78 -20.33 4.71 1.95
C ASN A 78 -19.56 4.26 0.70
N VAL A 79 -18.49 3.49 0.91
CA VAL A 79 -17.54 3.11 -0.14
C VAL A 79 -17.98 1.81 -0.82
N GLU A 80 -18.05 1.84 -2.14
CA GLU A 80 -18.25 0.69 -3.02
C GLU A 80 -16.93 0.42 -3.78
N PHE A 81 -16.37 -0.77 -3.62
CA PHE A 81 -15.22 -1.25 -4.37
C PHE A 81 -15.65 -2.35 -5.33
N LYS A 82 -15.32 -2.21 -6.62
CA LYS A 82 -15.45 -3.28 -7.61
C LYS A 82 -14.08 -3.73 -8.06
N LEU A 83 -13.83 -5.03 -8.00
CA LEU A 83 -12.54 -5.65 -8.35
C LEU A 83 -12.71 -6.65 -9.50
N ASN A 84 -11.92 -6.45 -10.55
CA ASN A 84 -11.69 -7.42 -11.61
C ASN A 84 -10.26 -7.95 -11.50
N SER A 85 -10.11 -9.14 -10.93
CA SER A 85 -8.81 -9.77 -10.69
C SER A 85 -8.06 -10.14 -11.97
N GLY A 86 -8.76 -10.32 -13.10
CA GLY A 86 -8.16 -10.72 -14.38
C GLY A 86 -7.61 -9.54 -15.19
N GLY A 87 -7.83 -8.29 -14.77
CA GLY A 87 -7.35 -7.08 -15.45
C GLY A 87 -8.08 -6.75 -16.77
N ALA A 88 -8.47 -7.77 -17.53
CA ALA A 88 -9.25 -7.68 -18.76
C ALA A 88 -10.74 -8.01 -18.49
N GLY A 89 -11.65 -7.32 -19.18
CA GLY A 89 -13.09 -7.56 -19.11
C GLY A 89 -13.90 -6.44 -18.46
N SER A 90 -15.23 -6.55 -18.57
CA SER A 90 -16.17 -5.55 -18.07
C SER A 90 -16.18 -5.49 -16.54
N MET A 91 -16.24 -4.28 -15.97
CA MET A 91 -16.45 -4.08 -14.53
C MET A 91 -17.88 -4.40 -14.07
N SER A 92 -18.80 -4.69 -15.00
CA SER A 92 -20.21 -5.01 -14.66
C SER A 92 -20.36 -6.33 -13.90
N SER A 93 -19.46 -7.29 -14.11
CA SER A 93 -19.42 -8.58 -13.42
C SER A 93 -18.31 -8.66 -12.37
N ALA A 94 -17.65 -7.55 -12.07
CA ALA A 94 -16.59 -7.49 -11.07
C ALA A 94 -17.15 -7.76 -9.66
N GLN A 95 -16.34 -8.41 -8.83
CA GLN A 95 -16.70 -8.65 -7.43
C GLN A 95 -16.89 -7.31 -6.73
N ASN A 96 -18.01 -7.16 -6.01
CA ASN A 96 -18.35 -5.93 -5.30
C ASN A 96 -18.12 -6.09 -3.79
N MET A 97 -17.60 -5.05 -3.16
CA MET A 97 -17.36 -4.98 -1.72
C MET A 97 -17.80 -3.61 -1.20
N MET A 98 -18.58 -3.60 -0.12
CA MET A 98 -19.06 -2.38 0.52
C MET A 98 -18.33 -2.15 1.84
N ALA A 99 -18.02 -0.89 2.15
CA ALA A 99 -17.45 -0.48 3.44
C ALA A 99 -18.10 0.83 3.92
N ASN A 100 -18.37 0.92 5.22
CA ASN A 100 -18.93 2.14 5.82
C ASN A 100 -17.97 3.33 5.70
N THR A 101 -16.68 3.07 5.91
CA THR A 101 -15.62 4.07 5.89
C THR A 101 -14.36 3.49 5.26
N ALA A 102 -13.59 4.30 4.55
CA ALA A 102 -12.25 3.95 4.08
C ALA A 102 -11.29 5.14 4.18
N LYS A 103 -10.02 4.86 4.47
CA LYS A 103 -8.92 5.83 4.35
C LYS A 103 -8.05 5.43 3.17
N ILE A 104 -7.85 6.35 2.22
CA ILE A 104 -7.02 6.11 1.04
C ILE A 104 -5.81 7.04 1.11
N VAL A 105 -4.60 6.46 1.04
CA VAL A 105 -3.34 7.20 1.01
C VAL A 105 -2.66 6.93 -0.33
N VAL A 106 -2.34 7.98 -1.06
CA VAL A 106 -1.75 7.90 -2.41
C VAL A 106 -0.49 8.75 -2.44
N VAL A 107 0.63 8.15 -2.86
CA VAL A 107 1.91 8.84 -3.07
C VAL A 107 2.11 9.07 -4.56
N ASP A 108 2.61 10.24 -4.94
CA ASP A 108 2.94 10.53 -6.34
C ASP A 108 3.96 9.52 -6.89
N ALA A 109 3.61 8.85 -7.98
CA ALA A 109 4.45 7.87 -8.63
C ALA A 109 5.78 8.46 -9.13
N LYS A 110 5.81 9.77 -9.45
CA LYS A 110 7.02 10.47 -9.91
C LYS A 110 8.13 10.50 -8.86
N LEU A 111 7.79 10.41 -7.57
CA LEU A 111 8.78 10.28 -6.51
C LEU A 111 9.56 8.96 -6.58
N GLY A 112 8.97 7.92 -7.20
CA GLY A 112 9.63 6.64 -7.41
C GLY A 112 10.53 6.59 -8.64
N GLU A 113 10.38 7.54 -9.57
CA GLU A 113 11.07 7.58 -10.87
C GLU A 113 12.36 8.41 -10.88
N THR A 114 12.66 9.11 -9.78
CA THR A 114 13.96 9.79 -9.61
C THR A 114 15.05 8.78 -9.29
N VAL A 115 15.66 8.25 -10.36
CA VAL A 115 17.05 7.80 -10.47
C VAL A 115 17.61 8.30 -11.79
#